data_AF-A0A2S9T194-F1
#
_entry.id   AF-A0A2S9T194-F1
#
_cell.length_a   1.000
_cell.length_b   1.000
_cell.length_c   1.000
_cell.angle_alpha   90.00
_cell.angle_beta   90.00
_cell.angle_gamma   90.00
#
_symmetry.space_group_name_H-M   'P 1'
#
loop_
_entity.id
_entity.type
_entity.pdbx_description
1 polymer ?
#
loop_
_entity_poly.entity_id
_entity_poly.type
_entity_poly.pdbx_seq_one_letter_code
_entity_poly.pdbx_strand_id
1 'polypeptide(L)'
;MSNEEVKLFGILITSVIAIIGGVVGWFGKIYLDSRIEKLKKSHALDIANIQGQISADIELQKTRLKNSEIFFQQQLTALKELNKLRQEILPDYRMPDMEWDDACQDIAHNFYKIEKSIESYINEYYSVLPEEIVSKINSAKNSSAEGKFEEPEDLKSYQLADNLWKRINEATNELKKYVEAQMHNKSEETNQKPAAAF
;
A
#
# COMPACT_ATOMS: atom_id res chain seq x y z
N MET A 1 88.36 -30.90 22.87
CA MET A 1 87.31 -31.28 21.92
C MET A 1 87.94 -31.50 20.57
N SER A 2 87.73 -32.68 19.98
CA SER A 2 88.20 -32.96 18.62
C SER A 2 87.28 -32.27 17.60
N ASN A 3 87.79 -31.96 16.40
CA ASN A 3 87.01 -31.33 15.33
C ASN A 3 85.75 -32.14 14.91
N GLU A 4 85.68 -33.43 15.22
CA GLU A 4 84.52 -34.27 14.94
C GLU A 4 83.37 -34.07 15.95
N GLU A 5 83.68 -33.85 17.23
CA GLU A 5 82.67 -33.61 18.27
C GLU A 5 81.93 -32.28 18.04
N VAL A 6 82.64 -31.26 17.55
CA VAL A 6 82.06 -29.94 17.20
C VAL A 6 81.12 -30.05 16.00
N LYS A 7 81.46 -30.88 14.98
CA LYS A 7 80.59 -31.14 13.83
C LYS A 7 79.34 -31.92 14.22
N LEU A 8 79.48 -32.93 15.08
CA LEU A 8 78.36 -33.74 15.56
C LEU A 8 77.35 -32.89 16.37
N PHE A 9 77.85 -31.99 17.23
CA PHE A 9 77.02 -31.05 17.99
C PHE A 9 76.30 -30.05 17.07
N GLY A 10 76.96 -29.54 16.02
CA GLY A 10 76.35 -28.63 15.04
C GLY A 10 75.21 -29.27 14.23
N ILE A 11 75.36 -30.53 13.82
CA ILE A 11 74.32 -31.29 13.10
C ILE A 11 73.12 -31.60 14.00
N LEU A 12 73.36 -31.93 15.28
CA LEU A 12 72.28 -32.16 16.26
C LEU A 12 71.50 -30.88 16.58
N ILE A 13 72.18 -29.73 16.71
CA ILE A 13 71.50 -28.46 16.98
C ILE A 13 70.65 -28.01 15.77
N THR A 14 71.20 -28.08 14.56
CA THR A 14 70.47 -27.68 13.33
C THR A 14 69.25 -28.55 13.04
N SER A 15 69.34 -29.87 13.29
CA SER A 15 68.21 -30.79 13.13
C SER A 15 67.10 -30.55 14.17
N VAL A 16 67.45 -30.29 15.44
CA VAL A 16 66.46 -29.94 16.47
C VAL A 16 65.77 -28.61 16.16
N ILE A 17 66.52 -27.60 15.70
CA ILE A 17 65.94 -26.30 15.28
C ILE A 17 65.01 -26.48 14.07
N ALA A 18 65.37 -27.32 13.10
CA ALA A 18 64.53 -27.61 11.94
C ALA A 18 63.23 -28.35 12.31
N ILE A 19 63.30 -29.29 13.25
CA ILE A 19 62.11 -30.01 13.75
C ILE A 19 61.18 -29.05 14.50
N ILE A 20 61.71 -28.21 15.39
CA ILE A 20 60.93 -27.21 16.13
C ILE A 20 60.29 -26.21 15.15
N GLY A 21 61.05 -25.72 14.18
CA GLY A 21 60.53 -24.82 13.14
C GLY A 21 59.43 -25.46 12.29
N GLY A 22 59.58 -26.73 11.92
CA GLY A 22 58.57 -27.48 11.16
C GLY A 22 57.29 -27.71 11.96
N VAL A 23 57.40 -28.07 13.23
CA VAL A 23 56.23 -28.30 14.12
C VAL A 23 55.49 -26.99 14.38
N VAL A 24 56.19 -25.89 14.69
CA VAL A 24 55.57 -24.57 14.91
C VAL A 24 54.88 -24.06 13.62
N GLY A 25 55.51 -24.23 12.45
CA GLY A 25 54.92 -23.87 11.17
C GLY A 25 53.67 -24.68 10.83
N TRP A 26 53.66 -25.99 11.12
CA TRP A 26 52.51 -26.86 10.92
C TRP A 26 51.33 -26.45 11.83
N PHE A 27 51.56 -26.25 13.13
CA PHE A 27 50.51 -25.84 14.06
C PHE A 27 49.94 -24.46 13.72
N GLY A 28 50.80 -23.51 13.31
CA GLY A 28 50.37 -22.21 12.82
C GLY A 28 49.46 -22.33 11.59
N LYS A 29 49.83 -23.18 10.63
CA LYS A 29 49.03 -23.45 9.42
C LYS A 29 47.67 -24.06 9.75
N ILE A 30 47.61 -25.10 10.59
CA ILE A 30 46.34 -25.72 11.02
C ILE A 30 45.44 -24.70 11.73
N TYR A 31 46.01 -23.87 12.61
CA TYR A 31 45.25 -22.88 13.35
C TYR A 31 44.69 -21.79 12.43
N LEU A 32 45.49 -21.30 11.48
CA LEU A 32 45.08 -20.33 10.46
C LEU A 32 44.01 -20.91 9.52
N ASP A 33 44.21 -22.13 9.03
CA ASP A 33 43.26 -22.81 8.13
C ASP A 33 41.89 -23.00 8.82
N SER A 34 41.88 -23.39 10.11
CA SER A 34 40.65 -23.52 10.89
C SER A 34 39.93 -22.17 11.11
N ARG A 35 40.68 -21.08 11.32
CA ARG A 35 40.13 -19.71 11.42
C ARG A 35 39.55 -19.24 10.10
N ILE A 36 40.26 -19.48 8.99
CA ILE A 36 39.81 -19.12 7.63
C ILE A 36 38.55 -19.90 7.27
N GLU A 37 38.48 -21.20 7.61
CA GLU A 37 37.29 -22.01 7.33
C GLU A 37 36.08 -21.57 8.15
N LYS A 38 36.27 -21.26 9.44
CA LYS A 38 35.21 -20.68 10.29
C LYS A 38 34.72 -19.34 9.76
N LEU A 39 35.64 -18.47 9.33
CA LEU A 39 35.30 -17.17 8.76
C LEU A 39 34.54 -17.31 7.44
N LYS A 40 34.96 -18.21 6.56
CA LYS A 40 34.25 -18.54 5.31
C LYS A 40 32.84 -19.09 5.59
N LYS A 41 32.70 -19.99 6.57
CA LYS A 41 31.38 -20.52 6.98
C LYS A 41 30.49 -19.42 7.56
N SER A 42 31.04 -18.54 8.41
CA SER A 42 30.31 -17.38 8.93
C SER A 42 29.82 -16.49 7.79
N HIS A 43 30.71 -16.09 6.86
CA HIS A 43 30.33 -15.24 5.74
C HIS A 43 29.29 -15.92 4.83
N ALA A 44 29.41 -17.23 4.57
CA ALA A 44 28.41 -17.96 3.80
C ALA A 44 27.05 -18.00 4.52
N LEU A 45 27.05 -18.14 5.85
CA LEU A 45 25.85 -18.09 6.67
C LEU A 45 25.23 -16.68 6.67
N ASP A 46 26.06 -15.64 6.79
CA ASP A 46 25.63 -14.24 6.75
C ASP A 46 25.04 -13.89 5.38
N ILE A 47 25.67 -14.32 4.29
CA ILE A 47 25.13 -14.16 2.92
C ILE A 47 23.79 -14.87 2.79
N ALA A 48 23.68 -16.13 3.24
CA ALA A 48 22.43 -16.88 3.17
C ALA A 48 21.32 -16.23 4.02
N ASN A 49 21.66 -15.71 5.19
CA ASN A 49 20.73 -15.02 6.08
C ASN A 49 20.25 -13.69 5.46
N ILE A 50 21.17 -12.88 4.92
CA ILE A 50 20.84 -11.62 4.22
C ILE A 50 19.99 -11.91 2.98
N GLN A 51 20.33 -12.92 2.18
CA GLN A 51 19.52 -13.32 1.03
C GLN A 51 18.13 -13.79 1.44
N GLY A 52 18.03 -14.53 2.55
CA GLY A 52 16.75 -14.95 3.13
C GLY A 52 15.91 -13.75 3.58
N GLN A 53 16.51 -12.79 4.28
CA GLN A 53 15.84 -11.56 4.72
C GLN A 53 15.35 -10.72 3.54
N ILE A 54 16.20 -10.49 2.53
CA ILE A 54 15.83 -9.76 1.32
C ILE A 54 14.67 -10.46 0.60
N SER A 55 14.70 -11.79 0.51
CA SER A 55 13.63 -12.54 -0.16
C SER A 55 12.30 -12.42 0.60
N ALA A 56 12.33 -12.54 1.93
CA ALA A 56 11.16 -12.35 2.78
C ALA A 56 10.60 -10.92 2.69
N ASP A 57 11.46 -9.90 2.70
CA ASP A 57 11.05 -8.50 2.53
C ASP A 57 10.44 -8.24 1.16
N ILE A 58 10.99 -8.82 0.09
CA ILE A 58 10.42 -8.74 -1.25
C ILE A 58 9.02 -9.37 -1.29
N GLU A 59 8.82 -10.53 -0.66
CA GLU A 59 7.51 -11.19 -0.60
C GLU A 59 6.48 -10.38 0.19
N LEU A 60 6.89 -9.80 1.32
CA LEU A 60 6.06 -8.90 2.11
C LEU A 60 5.67 -7.65 1.31
N GLN A 61 6.62 -7.01 0.62
CA GLN A 61 6.35 -5.85 -0.23
C GLN A 61 5.42 -6.20 -1.40
N LYS A 62 5.63 -7.33 -2.08
CA LYS A 62 4.73 -7.82 -3.14
C LYS A 62 3.31 -8.03 -2.61
N THR A 63 3.18 -8.60 -1.43
CA THR A 63 1.88 -8.84 -0.79
C THR A 63 1.19 -7.51 -0.45
N ARG A 64 1.92 -6.55 0.14
CA ARG A 64 1.42 -5.20 0.43
C ARG A 64 0.96 -4.47 -0.83
N LEU A 65 1.77 -4.51 -1.90
CA LEU A 65 1.43 -3.92 -3.20
C LEU A 65 0.17 -4.55 -3.79
N LYS A 66 0.05 -5.88 -3.74
CA LYS A 66 -1.14 -6.58 -4.22
C LYS A 66 -2.39 -6.21 -3.41
N ASN A 67 -2.28 -6.14 -2.09
CA ASN A 67 -3.40 -5.74 -1.23
C ASN A 67 -3.83 -4.29 -1.49
N SER A 68 -2.86 -3.38 -1.67
CA SER A 68 -3.12 -1.98 -2.06
C SER A 68 -3.79 -1.89 -3.42
N GLU A 69 -3.36 -2.68 -4.40
CA GLU A 69 -4.00 -2.72 -5.73
C GLU A 69 -5.45 -3.20 -5.64
N ILE A 70 -5.73 -4.27 -4.89
CA ILE A 70 -7.10 -4.77 -4.71
C ILE A 70 -7.98 -3.69 -4.08
N PHE A 71 -7.50 -3.05 -3.02
CA PHE A 71 -8.22 -1.97 -2.35
C PHE A 71 -8.49 -0.78 -3.29
N PHE A 72 -7.50 -0.39 -4.08
CA PHE A 72 -7.65 0.68 -5.08
C PHE A 72 -8.67 0.33 -6.17
N GLN A 73 -8.68 -0.90 -6.67
CA GLN A 73 -9.68 -1.35 -7.64
C GLN A 73 -11.10 -1.31 -7.07
N GLN A 74 -11.27 -1.66 -5.79
CA GLN A 74 -12.55 -1.52 -5.12
C GLN A 74 -12.98 -0.06 -4.98
N GLN A 75 -12.05 0.86 -4.68
CA GLN A 75 -12.33 2.30 -4.66
C GLN A 75 -12.69 2.86 -6.03
N LEU A 76 -12.03 2.43 -7.10
CA LEU A 76 -12.39 2.79 -8.47
C LEU A 76 -13.79 2.31 -8.83
N THR A 77 -14.14 1.10 -8.40
CA THR A 77 -15.49 0.54 -8.59
C THR A 77 -16.51 1.37 -7.83
N ALA A 78 -16.24 1.68 -6.55
CA ALA A 78 -17.09 2.54 -5.72
C ALA A 78 -17.29 3.93 -6.34
N LEU A 79 -16.25 4.52 -6.94
CA LEU A 79 -16.35 5.81 -7.64
C LEU A 79 -17.25 5.73 -8.88
N LYS A 80 -17.14 4.66 -9.67
CA LYS A 80 -17.99 4.46 -10.85
C LYS A 80 -19.46 4.34 -10.46
N GLU A 81 -19.75 3.52 -9.46
CA GLU A 81 -21.13 3.34 -8.97
C GLU A 81 -21.68 4.61 -8.33
N LEU A 82 -20.88 5.38 -7.58
CA LEU A 82 -21.31 6.67 -7.05
C LEU A 82 -21.61 7.68 -8.16
N ASN A 83 -20.78 7.72 -9.20
CA ASN A 83 -21.03 8.59 -10.35
C ASN A 83 -22.29 8.19 -11.11
N LYS A 84 -22.57 6.88 -11.23
CA LYS A 84 -23.81 6.38 -11.80
C LYS A 84 -25.02 6.79 -10.96
N LEU A 85 -24.96 6.58 -9.64
CA LEU A 85 -26.00 7.05 -8.71
C LEU A 85 -26.24 8.56 -8.83
N ARG A 86 -25.17 9.35 -8.92
CA ARG A 86 -25.25 10.79 -9.19
C ARG A 86 -25.98 11.08 -10.51
N GLN A 87 -25.69 10.36 -11.58
CA GLN A 87 -26.41 10.58 -12.84
C GLN A 87 -27.89 10.18 -12.76
N GLU A 88 -28.21 9.11 -12.03
CA GLU A 88 -29.59 8.64 -11.85
C GLU A 88 -30.46 9.56 -10.98
N ILE A 89 -29.87 10.35 -10.10
CA ILE A 89 -30.59 11.33 -9.27
C ILE A 89 -30.99 12.56 -10.11
N LEU A 90 -30.18 12.95 -11.08
CA LEU A 90 -30.45 14.14 -11.88
C LEU A 90 -31.57 13.85 -12.90
N PRO A 91 -32.67 14.63 -12.91
CA PRO A 91 -33.73 14.43 -13.88
C PRO A 91 -33.29 14.80 -15.29
N ASP A 92 -33.91 14.17 -16.28
CA ASP A 92 -33.71 14.51 -17.68
C ASP A 92 -34.21 15.93 -17.98
N TYR A 93 -33.51 16.64 -18.85
CA TYR A 93 -33.94 17.95 -19.34
C TYR A 93 -35.16 17.79 -20.27
N ARG A 94 -36.35 18.14 -19.79
CA ARG A 94 -37.62 17.93 -20.51
C ARG A 94 -38.13 19.16 -21.25
N MET A 95 -37.76 20.37 -20.81
CA MET A 95 -38.32 21.63 -21.31
C MET A 95 -37.22 22.68 -21.48
N PRO A 96 -37.27 23.54 -22.52
CA PRO A 96 -36.29 24.61 -22.76
C PRO A 96 -36.12 25.60 -21.60
N ASP A 97 -37.15 25.78 -20.79
CA ASP A 97 -37.26 26.70 -19.66
C ASP A 97 -37.20 26.00 -18.30
N MET A 98 -36.79 24.72 -18.27
CA MET A 98 -36.63 23.98 -17.01
C MET A 98 -35.56 24.62 -16.13
N GLU A 99 -35.96 25.04 -14.94
CA GLU A 99 -35.07 25.62 -13.94
C GLU A 99 -34.60 24.55 -12.93
N TRP A 100 -33.66 24.94 -12.06
CA TRP A 100 -33.19 24.04 -11.01
C TRP A 100 -34.30 23.64 -10.05
N ASP A 101 -35.24 24.54 -9.78
CA ASP A 101 -36.37 24.27 -8.90
C ASP A 101 -37.25 23.15 -9.48
N ASP A 102 -37.52 23.15 -10.79
CA ASP A 102 -38.23 22.05 -11.46
C ASP A 102 -37.50 20.71 -11.31
N ALA A 103 -36.17 20.73 -11.40
CA ALA A 103 -35.34 19.55 -11.19
C ALA A 103 -35.41 19.05 -9.74
N CYS A 104 -35.39 19.97 -8.76
CA CYS A 104 -35.57 19.65 -7.35
C CYS A 104 -36.93 19.03 -7.06
N GLN A 105 -37.99 19.48 -7.75
CA GLN A 105 -39.31 18.87 -7.62
C GLN A 105 -39.31 17.42 -8.12
N ASP A 106 -38.70 17.14 -9.27
CA ASP A 106 -38.55 15.76 -9.78
C ASP A 106 -37.73 14.87 -8.81
N ILE A 107 -36.67 15.42 -8.21
CA ILE A 107 -35.88 14.72 -7.18
C ILE A 107 -36.76 14.43 -5.95
N ALA A 108 -37.58 15.39 -5.52
CA ALA A 108 -38.45 15.25 -4.36
C ALA A 108 -39.48 14.13 -4.54
N HIS A 109 -40.08 14.03 -5.73
CA HIS A 109 -40.97 12.91 -6.09
C HIS A 109 -40.30 11.53 -5.97
N ASN A 110 -38.97 11.48 -6.00
CA ASN A 110 -38.20 10.23 -6.00
C ASN A 110 -37.43 9.99 -4.69
N PHE A 111 -37.64 10.77 -3.62
CA PHE A 111 -36.88 10.66 -2.38
C PHE A 111 -36.79 9.23 -1.83
N TYR A 112 -37.90 8.51 -1.78
CA TYR A 112 -37.93 7.13 -1.29
C TYR A 112 -37.00 6.21 -2.10
N LYS A 113 -37.04 6.31 -3.43
CA LYS A 113 -36.19 5.50 -4.33
C LYS A 113 -34.72 5.88 -4.15
N ILE A 114 -34.44 7.18 -4.09
CA ILE A 114 -33.08 7.71 -3.94
C ILE A 114 -32.47 7.28 -2.60
N GLU A 115 -33.22 7.38 -1.49
CA GLU A 115 -32.78 6.90 -0.17
C GLU A 115 -32.34 5.43 -0.23
N LYS A 116 -33.14 4.58 -0.91
CA LYS A 116 -32.84 3.15 -1.04
C LYS A 116 -31.62 2.89 -1.90
N SER A 117 -31.43 3.62 -2.99
CA SER A 117 -30.23 3.53 -3.82
C SER A 117 -28.98 3.97 -3.06
N ILE A 118 -29.06 5.07 -2.30
CA ILE A 118 -27.96 5.55 -1.44
C ILE A 118 -27.65 4.52 -0.34
N GLU A 119 -28.67 3.95 0.31
CA GLU A 119 -28.50 2.91 1.32
C GLU A 119 -27.81 1.66 0.77
N SER A 120 -28.21 1.21 -0.41
CA SER A 120 -27.58 0.07 -1.09
C SER A 120 -26.10 0.36 -1.39
N TYR A 121 -25.81 1.55 -1.92
CA TYR A 121 -24.43 1.96 -2.22
C TYR A 121 -23.54 1.96 -0.97
N ILE A 122 -24.01 2.53 0.13
CA ILE A 122 -23.25 2.55 1.40
C ILE A 122 -23.00 1.12 1.87
N ASN A 123 -24.02 0.26 1.92
CA ASN A 123 -23.87 -1.11 2.42
C ASN A 123 -22.83 -1.91 1.64
N GLU A 124 -22.69 -1.65 0.34
CA GLU A 124 -21.74 -2.35 -0.53
C GLU A 124 -20.32 -1.79 -0.43
N TYR A 125 -20.16 -0.46 -0.34
CA TYR A 125 -18.85 0.20 -0.48
C TYR A 125 -18.31 0.86 0.79
N TYR A 126 -19.02 0.83 1.92
CA TYR A 126 -18.64 1.51 3.16
C TYR A 126 -17.18 1.25 3.57
N SER A 127 -16.72 -0.01 3.48
CA SER A 127 -15.39 -0.43 3.96
C SER A 127 -14.22 0.15 3.16
N VAL A 128 -14.46 0.65 1.95
CA VAL A 128 -13.42 1.17 1.06
C VAL A 128 -13.47 2.69 0.92
N LEU A 129 -14.49 3.35 1.48
CA LEU A 129 -14.69 4.78 1.36
C LEU A 129 -14.02 5.55 2.51
N PRO A 130 -13.44 6.74 2.24
CA PRO A 130 -13.01 7.63 3.30
C PRO A 130 -14.17 8.13 4.15
N GLU A 131 -13.95 8.33 5.45
CA GLU A 131 -14.97 8.76 6.42
C GLU A 131 -15.66 10.07 6.01
N GLU A 132 -14.90 11.04 5.50
CA GLU A 132 -15.43 12.32 5.04
C GLU A 132 -16.43 12.18 3.88
N ILE A 133 -16.20 11.22 2.98
CA ILE A 133 -17.08 10.91 1.86
C ILE A 133 -18.35 10.21 2.39
N VAL A 134 -18.18 9.22 3.26
CA VAL A 134 -19.29 8.51 3.92
C VAL A 134 -20.20 9.47 4.66
N SER A 135 -19.64 10.44 5.38
CA SER A 135 -20.39 11.49 6.08
C SER A 135 -21.29 12.30 5.14
N LYS A 136 -20.76 12.71 3.97
CA LYS A 136 -21.54 13.45 2.96
C LYS A 136 -22.65 12.59 2.35
N ILE A 137 -22.36 11.33 2.03
CA ILE A 137 -23.36 10.41 1.48
C ILE A 137 -24.48 10.15 2.51
N ASN A 138 -24.13 9.99 3.79
CA ASN A 138 -25.12 9.88 4.87
C ASN A 138 -25.94 11.17 5.05
N SER A 139 -25.34 12.35 4.91
CA SER A 139 -26.08 13.62 4.90
C SER A 139 -27.11 13.67 3.76
N ALA A 140 -26.74 13.18 2.57
CA ALA A 140 -27.67 13.07 1.45
C ALA A 140 -28.79 12.06 1.73
N LYS A 141 -28.44 10.87 2.28
CA LYS A 141 -29.41 9.86 2.70
C LYS A 141 -30.42 10.43 3.69
N ASN A 142 -29.97 11.18 4.69
CA ASN A 142 -30.83 11.82 5.68
C ASN A 142 -31.78 12.83 5.02
N SER A 143 -31.30 13.60 4.05
CA SER A 143 -32.14 14.56 3.32
C SER A 143 -33.27 13.85 2.55
N SER A 144 -32.98 12.72 1.88
CA SER A 144 -34.03 11.88 1.27
C SER A 144 -34.95 11.19 2.29
N ALA A 145 -34.39 10.75 3.41
CA ALA A 145 -35.15 10.05 4.45
C ALA A 145 -36.14 10.98 5.17
N GLU A 146 -35.79 12.27 5.31
CA GLU A 146 -36.70 13.30 5.77
C GLU A 146 -37.70 13.68 4.68
N GLY A 147 -37.20 13.96 3.47
CA GLY A 147 -38.01 14.48 2.37
C GLY A 147 -39.12 13.54 1.89
N LYS A 148 -38.97 12.22 2.04
CA LYS A 148 -40.01 11.25 1.63
C LYS A 148 -41.34 11.39 2.39
N PHE A 149 -41.37 12.15 3.48
CA PHE A 149 -42.57 12.41 4.28
C PHE A 149 -43.16 13.80 4.03
N GLU A 150 -42.49 14.62 3.22
CA GLU A 150 -42.92 15.97 2.87
C GLU A 150 -43.68 15.95 1.53
N GLU A 151 -44.52 16.96 1.28
CA GLU A 151 -45.16 17.10 -0.03
C GLU A 151 -44.12 17.59 -1.06
N PRO A 152 -44.08 17.04 -2.29
CA PRO A 152 -43.07 17.41 -3.28
C PRO A 152 -43.01 18.90 -3.62
N GLU A 153 -44.16 19.59 -3.55
CA GLU A 153 -44.30 21.03 -3.82
C GLU A 153 -43.92 21.93 -2.63
N ASP A 154 -43.59 21.37 -1.46
CA ASP A 154 -43.25 22.17 -0.30
C ASP A 154 -41.84 22.75 -0.41
N LEU A 155 -41.66 24.00 0.05
CA LEU A 155 -40.35 24.66 0.12
C LEU A 155 -39.28 23.80 0.80
N LYS A 156 -39.69 23.02 1.80
CA LYS A 156 -38.80 22.10 2.52
C LYS A 156 -38.30 20.96 1.62
N SER A 157 -39.15 20.40 0.78
CA SER A 157 -38.79 19.36 -0.20
C SER A 157 -37.75 19.87 -1.19
N TYR A 158 -37.90 21.10 -1.68
CA TYR A 158 -36.87 21.72 -2.54
C TYR A 158 -35.52 21.85 -1.83
N GLN A 159 -35.50 22.34 -0.59
CA GLN A 159 -34.26 22.49 0.19
C GLN A 159 -33.59 21.15 0.47
N LEU A 160 -34.36 20.11 0.75
CA LEU A 160 -33.86 18.75 0.96
C LEU A 160 -33.32 18.13 -0.33
N ALA A 161 -33.99 18.36 -1.47
CA ALA A 161 -33.56 17.91 -2.79
C ALA A 161 -32.24 18.58 -3.22
N ASP A 162 -32.14 19.90 -3.04
CA ASP A 162 -30.91 20.66 -3.32
C ASP A 162 -29.75 20.17 -2.46
N ASN A 163 -29.97 20.03 -1.14
CA ASN A 163 -28.96 19.53 -0.21
C ASN A 163 -28.50 18.12 -0.59
N LEU A 164 -29.45 17.21 -0.86
CA LEU A 164 -29.18 15.86 -1.31
C LEU A 164 -28.26 15.87 -2.54
N TRP A 165 -28.64 16.62 -3.58
CA TRP A 165 -27.87 16.70 -4.82
C TRP A 165 -26.47 17.24 -4.57
N LYS A 166 -26.38 18.36 -3.87
CA LYS A 166 -25.11 19.03 -3.55
C LYS A 166 -24.17 18.09 -2.81
N ARG A 167 -24.67 17.36 -1.81
CA ARG A 167 -23.87 16.41 -1.02
C ARG A 167 -23.39 15.22 -1.84
N ILE A 168 -24.23 14.64 -2.70
CA ILE A 168 -23.81 13.56 -3.60
C ILE A 168 -22.77 14.06 -4.61
N ASN A 169 -22.95 15.26 -5.17
CA ASN A 169 -22.02 15.85 -6.11
C ASN A 169 -20.66 16.20 -5.46
N GLU A 170 -20.67 16.78 -4.26
CA GLU A 170 -19.47 17.02 -3.44
C GLU A 170 -18.74 15.69 -3.15
N ALA A 171 -19.45 14.69 -2.64
CA ALA A 171 -18.90 13.37 -2.33
C ALA A 171 -18.25 12.71 -3.56
N THR A 172 -18.93 12.78 -4.73
CA THR A 172 -18.40 12.22 -5.98
C THR A 172 -17.12 12.90 -6.42
N ASN A 173 -17.07 14.24 -6.38
CA ASN A 173 -15.91 15.01 -6.81
C ASN A 173 -14.72 14.84 -5.86
N GLU A 174 -14.97 14.79 -4.55
CA GLU A 174 -13.92 14.54 -3.56
C GLU A 174 -13.38 13.11 -3.65
N LEU A 175 -14.25 12.11 -3.81
CA LEU A 175 -13.80 10.72 -4.00
C LEU A 175 -12.96 10.59 -5.27
N LYS A 176 -13.35 11.26 -6.36
CA LYS A 176 -12.57 11.32 -7.59
C LYS A 176 -11.16 11.86 -7.34
N LYS A 177 -11.05 13.02 -6.67
CA LYS A 177 -9.75 13.63 -6.32
C LYS A 177 -8.92 12.71 -5.43
N TYR A 178 -9.55 12.06 -4.46
CA TYR A 178 -8.90 11.13 -3.54
C TYR A 178 -8.30 9.92 -4.28
N VAL A 179 -9.06 9.33 -5.20
CA VAL A 179 -8.61 8.22 -6.03
C VAL A 179 -7.50 8.66 -7.01
N GLU A 180 -7.63 9.83 -7.64
CA GLU A 180 -6.61 10.39 -8.53
C GLU A 180 -5.28 10.67 -7.80
N ALA A 181 -5.33 11.22 -6.59
CA ALA A 181 -4.14 11.49 -5.79
C ALA A 181 -3.35 10.20 -5.45
N GLN A 182 -4.06 9.08 -5.20
CA GLN A 182 -3.41 7.79 -4.98
C GLN A 182 -2.69 7.26 -6.24
N MET A 183 -3.20 7.56 -7.44
CA MET A 183 -2.52 7.17 -8.69
C MET A 183 -1.21 7.94 -8.89
N HIS A 184 -1.21 9.25 -8.59
CA HIS A 184 -0.03 10.10 -8.76
C HIS A 184 1.08 9.77 -7.74
N ASN A 185 0.74 9.50 -6.49
CA ASN A 185 1.75 9.12 -5.48
C ASN A 185 2.42 7.76 -5.82
N LYS A 186 1.69 6.83 -6.46
CA LYS A 186 2.23 5.52 -6.87
C LYS A 186 3.20 5.61 -8.06
N SER A 187 3.07 6.61 -8.93
CA SER A 187 3.96 6.80 -10.09
C SER A 187 5.27 7.53 -9.72
N GLU A 188 5.30 8.28 -8.63
CA GLU A 188 6.51 8.92 -8.12
C GLU A 188 7.41 7.95 -7.33
N GLU A 189 6.83 7.08 -6.50
CA GLU A 189 7.58 6.06 -5.75
C GLU A 189 8.24 5.02 -6.67
N THR A 190 7.63 4.70 -7.82
CA THR A 190 8.22 3.78 -8.81
C THR A 190 9.43 4.37 -9.54
N ASN A 191 9.61 5.69 -9.52
CA ASN A 191 10.75 6.39 -10.13
C ASN A 191 11.92 6.64 -9.17
N GLN A 192 11.75 6.45 -7.86
CA GLN A 192 12.83 6.45 -6.88
C GLN A 192 13.39 5.03 -6.67
N LYS A 193 13.93 4.42 -7.74
CA LYS A 193 14.74 3.21 -7.60
C LYS A 193 16.13 3.64 -7.10
N PRO A 194 16.66 3.13 -5.97
CA PRO A 194 17.99 3.52 -5.51
C PRO A 194 19.00 3.09 -6.56
N ALA A 195 19.80 4.06 -7.02
CA ALA A 195 21.01 3.80 -7.77
C ALA A 195 21.82 2.77 -6.97
N ALA A 196 22.10 1.62 -7.59
CA ALA A 196 22.98 0.62 -7.04
C ALA A 196 24.30 1.30 -6.68
N ALA A 197 24.60 1.39 -5.38
CA ALA A 197 25.93 1.70 -4.91
C ALA A 197 26.81 0.49 -5.24
N PHE A 198 27.80 0.73 -6.10
CA PHE A 198 28.87 -0.18 -6.49
C PHE A 198 29.73 -0.58 -5.29
#